data_AF-A0A4U6LXH6-F1
#
_entry.id   AF-A0A4U6LXH6-F1
#
_cell.length_a   1.000
_cell.length_b   1.000
_cell.length_c   1.000
_cell.angle_alpha   90.00
_cell.angle_beta   90.00
_cell.angle_gamma   90.00
#
_symmetry.space_group_name_H-M   'P 1'
#
loop_
_entity.id
_entity.type
_entity.pdbx_description
1 polymer ?
#
loop_
_entity_poly.entity_id
_entity_poly.type
_entity_poly.pdbx_seq_one_letter_code
_entity_poly.pdbx_strand_id
1 'polypeptide(L)' 'AQTLTDKEYQIMRNASMAVLREIGVETGGSNVQFAVNPKNGRLIVIEMNPRVSRSSALASKATGFPIAKVAAKLAVGYTL' A
#
# COMPACT_ATOMS: atom_id res chain seq x y z
N ALA A 1 -6.47 12.33 -16.37
CA ALA A 1 -6.43 13.10 -15.12
C ALA A 1 -6.43 12.13 -13.94
N GLN A 2 -5.75 12.45 -12.84
CA GLN A 2 -5.95 11.74 -11.56
C GLN A 2 -7.30 12.20 -10.97
N THR A 3 -8.16 11.28 -10.53
CA THR A 3 -9.59 11.56 -10.30
C THR A 3 -10.06 11.39 -8.86
N LEU A 4 -9.19 11.01 -7.94
CA LEU A 4 -9.54 10.92 -6.52
C LEU A 4 -9.45 12.31 -5.87
N THR A 5 -10.47 12.65 -5.08
CA THR A 5 -10.38 13.78 -4.15
C THR A 5 -9.40 13.45 -3.02
N ASP A 6 -8.88 14.48 -2.34
CA ASP A 6 -8.01 14.26 -1.18
C ASP A 6 -8.72 13.43 -0.09
N LYS A 7 -10.00 13.70 0.16
CA LYS A 7 -10.79 12.92 1.13
C LYS A 7 -10.85 11.43 0.78
N GLU A 8 -11.12 11.08 -0.47
CA GLU A 8 -11.15 9.67 -0.90
C GLU A 8 -9.76 9.03 -0.81
N TYR A 9 -8.72 9.77 -1.17
CA TYR A 9 -7.33 9.31 -1.05
C TYR A 9 -6.96 9.02 0.42
N GLN A 10 -7.29 9.93 1.36
CA GLN A 10 -7.01 9.71 2.79
C GLN A 10 -7.80 8.53 3.36
N ILE A 11 -9.05 8.33 2.95
CA ILE A 11 -9.86 7.17 3.34
C ILE A 11 -9.18 5.87 2.86
N MET A 12 -8.74 5.82 1.60
CA MET A 12 -8.04 4.67 1.03
C MET A 12 -6.69 4.41 1.73
N ARG A 13 -5.96 5.46 2.09
CA ARG A 13 -4.71 5.38 2.86
C ARG A 13 -4.96 4.75 4.24
N ASN A 14 -5.96 5.23 4.96
CA ASN A 14 -6.32 4.70 6.28
C ASN A 14 -6.78 3.23 6.20
N ALA A 15 -7.59 2.90 5.19
CA ALA A 15 -8.01 1.52 4.93
C ALA A 15 -6.81 0.61 4.63
N SER A 16 -5.83 1.08 3.86
CA SER A 16 -4.59 0.34 3.59
C SER A 16 -3.86 0.01 4.89
N MET A 17 -3.65 0.99 5.77
CA MET A 17 -2.99 0.78 7.07
C MET A 17 -3.75 -0.21 7.96
N ALA A 18 -5.09 -0.18 7.94
CA ALA A 18 -5.91 -1.14 8.68
C ALA A 18 -5.73 -2.58 8.15
N VAL A 19 -5.76 -2.76 6.83
CA VAL A 19 -5.52 -4.07 6.18
C VAL A 19 -4.13 -4.61 6.51
N LEU A 20 -3.09 -3.77 6.45
CA LEU A 20 -1.72 -4.18 6.77
C LEU A 20 -1.58 -4.68 8.22
N ARG A 21 -2.19 -3.96 9.17
CA ARG A 21 -2.16 -4.31 10.59
C ARG A 21 -2.91 -5.60 10.88
N GLU A 22 -4.10 -5.77 10.28
CA GLU A 22 -4.92 -6.96 10.49
C GLU A 22 -4.22 -8.24 9.99
N ILE A 23 -3.49 -8.16 8.88
CA ILE A 23 -2.75 -9.30 8.32
C ILE A 23 -1.43 -9.56 9.08
N GLY A 24 -1.01 -8.65 9.97
CA GLY A 24 0.24 -8.78 10.71
C GLY A 24 1.48 -8.56 9.83
N VAL A 25 1.38 -7.72 8.79
CA VAL A 25 2.55 -7.31 8.00
C VAL A 25 3.36 -6.30 8.81
N GLU A 26 4.22 -6.81 9.70
CA GLU A 26 5.09 -5.98 10.56
C GLU A 26 6.36 -5.52 9.85
N THR A 27 6.87 -6.34 8.93
CA THR A 27 8.08 -6.07 8.17
C THR A 27 7.89 -6.41 6.70
N GLY A 28 8.52 -5.62 5.82
CA GLY A 28 8.49 -5.85 4.38
C GLY A 28 7.54 -4.94 3.60
N GLY A 29 7.76 -4.89 2.27
CA GLY A 29 6.87 -4.18 1.35
C GLY A 29 5.61 -4.97 1.08
N SER A 30 4.48 -4.29 0.91
CA SER A 30 3.18 -4.92 0.64
C SER A 30 2.34 -4.08 -0.32
N ASN A 31 1.33 -4.69 -0.94
CA ASN A 31 0.47 -4.02 -1.92
C ASN A 31 -1.01 -4.38 -1.72
N VAL A 32 -1.83 -3.36 -1.46
CA VAL A 32 -3.29 -3.47 -1.38
C VAL A 32 -3.89 -2.89 -2.66
N GLN A 33 -4.91 -3.56 -3.21
CA GLN A 33 -5.67 -3.08 -4.36
C GLN A 33 -7.13 -2.86 -3.96
N PHE A 34 -7.69 -1.75 -4.42
CA PHE A 34 -9.06 -1.34 -4.11
C PHE A 34 -9.87 -1.11 -5.38
N ALA A 35 -11.19 -1.29 -5.27
CA ALA A 35 -12.15 -0.74 -6.22
C ALA A 35 -12.94 0.38 -5.55
N VAL A 36 -13.15 1.49 -6.26
CA VAL A 36 -14.01 2.59 -5.83
C VAL A 36 -15.15 2.73 -6.83
N ASN A 37 -16.39 2.73 -6.34
CA ASN A 37 -17.54 3.04 -7.18
C ASN A 37 -17.61 4.57 -7.40
N PRO A 38 -17.51 5.07 -8.64
CA PRO A 38 -17.45 6.52 -8.91
C PRO A 38 -18.79 7.24 -8.67
N LYS A 39 -19.91 6.51 -8.56
CA LYS A 39 -21.24 7.12 -8.36
C LYS A 39 -21.55 7.41 -6.89
N ASN A 40 -21.04 6.60 -5.98
CA ASN A 40 -21.38 6.67 -4.56
C ASN A 40 -20.19 6.55 -3.60
N GLY A 41 -18.97 6.45 -4.12
CA GLY A 41 -17.73 6.39 -3.33
C GLY A 41 -17.52 5.08 -2.57
N ARG A 42 -18.33 4.03 -2.83
CA ARG A 42 -18.14 2.74 -2.15
C ARG A 42 -16.75 2.17 -2.45
N LEU A 43 -15.93 2.08 -1.41
CA LEU A 43 -14.59 1.50 -1.43
C LEU A 43 -14.65 0.03 -1.03
N ILE A 44 -14.02 -0.85 -1.82
CA ILE A 44 -13.86 -2.27 -1.50
C ILE A 44 -12.39 -2.68 -1.68
N VAL A 45 -11.91 -3.59 -0.83
CA VAL A 45 -10.61 -4.25 -1.01
C VAL A 45 -10.81 -5.38 -2.02
N ILE A 46 -9.96 -5.42 -3.06
CA ILE A 46 -9.93 -6.50 -4.04
C ILE A 46 -9.01 -7.61 -3.54
N GLU A 47 -7.75 -7.24 -3.26
CA GLU A 47 -6.73 -8.16 -2.78
C GLU A 47 -5.65 -7.44 -1.98
N MET A 48 -4.88 -8.24 -1.26
CA MET A 48 -3.68 -7.81 -0.55
C MET A 48 -2.56 -8.82 -0.79
N ASN A 49 -1.41 -8.32 -1.24
CA ASN A 49 -0.20 -9.12 -1.48
C ASN A 49 0.84 -8.82 -0.39
N PRO A 50 1.00 -9.67 0.65
CA PRO A 50 1.94 -9.45 1.76
C PRO A 50 3.39 -9.78 1.34
N ARG A 51 3.87 -9.14 0.28
CA ARG A 51 5.20 -9.31 -0.29
C ARG A 51 5.57 -8.14 -1.18
N VAL A 52 6.88 -7.97 -1.40
CA VAL A 52 7.37 -7.09 -2.45
C VAL A 52 6.89 -7.63 -3.81
N SER A 53 6.26 -6.77 -4.60
CA SER A 53 5.63 -7.14 -5.87
C SER A 53 6.17 -6.32 -7.04
N ARG A 54 5.72 -6.63 -8.26
CA ARG A 54 6.02 -5.81 -9.45
C ARG A 54 5.59 -4.35 -9.25
N SER A 55 4.46 -4.13 -8.57
CA SER A 55 3.96 -2.80 -8.22
C SER A 55 4.89 -2.07 -7.24
N SER A 56 5.52 -2.79 -6.30
CA SER A 56 6.53 -2.21 -5.40
C SER A 56 7.75 -1.73 -6.18
N ALA A 57 8.22 -2.48 -7.19
CA ALA A 57 9.35 -2.06 -8.02
C ALA A 57 9.02 -0.79 -8.82
N LEU A 58 7.81 -0.71 -9.40
CA LEU A 58 7.32 0.49 -10.06
C LEU A 58 7.27 1.68 -9.09
N ALA A 59 6.69 1.50 -7.90
CA ALA A 59 6.60 2.54 -6.88
C ALA A 59 7.99 3.04 -6.45
N SER A 60 8.97 2.15 -6.30
CA SER A 60 10.36 2.54 -6.00
C SER A 60 10.98 3.41 -7.09
N LYS A 61 10.71 3.11 -8.37
CA LYS A 61 11.20 3.94 -9.48
C LYS A 61 10.49 5.28 -9.56
N ALA A 62 9.18 5.30 -9.34
CA ALA A 62 8.37 6.52 -9.39
C ALA A 62 8.68 7.50 -8.24
N THR A 63 9.01 6.99 -7.05
CA THR A 63 9.22 7.81 -5.83
C THR A 63 10.69 8.04 -5.48
N GLY A 64 11.61 7.26 -6.05
CA GLY A 64 12.99 7.18 -5.58
C GLY A 64 13.17 6.43 -4.26
N PHE A 65 12.09 5.96 -3.62
CA PHE A 65 12.16 5.26 -2.33
C PHE A 65 12.52 3.78 -2.52
N PRO A 66 13.63 3.27 -1.95
CA PRO A 66 14.10 1.92 -2.22
C PRO A 66 13.36 0.87 -1.35
N ILE A 67 12.10 0.60 -1.66
CA ILE A 67 11.17 -0.27 -0.89
C ILE A 67 11.80 -1.62 -0.59
N ALA A 68 12.37 -2.31 -1.58
CA ALA A 68 12.97 -3.64 -1.36
C ALA A 68 14.16 -3.60 -0.39
N LYS A 69 14.99 -2.56 -0.45
CA LYS A 69 16.15 -2.37 0.45
C LYS A 69 15.70 -2.09 1.87
N VAL A 70 14.69 -1.23 2.04
CA VAL A 70 14.11 -0.92 3.35
C VAL A 70 13.43 -2.15 3.93
N ALA A 71 12.61 -2.84 3.15
CA ALA A 71 11.97 -4.10 3.54
C ALA A 71 12.98 -5.13 4.07
N ALA A 72 14.10 -5.31 3.38
CA ALA A 72 15.16 -6.23 3.82
C ALA A 72 15.82 -5.80 5.13
N LYS A 73 16.05 -4.50 5.34
CA LYS A 73 16.58 -3.97 6.61
C LYS A 73 15.62 -4.19 7.77
N LEU A 74 14.32 -3.92 7.56
CA LEU A 74 13.29 -4.14 8.57
C LEU A 74 13.18 -5.62 8.95
N ALA A 75 13.27 -6.51 7.96
CA ALA A 75 13.23 -7.96 8.19
C ALA A 75 14.40 -8.46 9.07
N VAL A 76 15.52 -7.73 9.15
CA VAL A 76 16.65 -8.05 10.04
C VAL A 76 16.70 -7.19 11.30
N GLY A 77 15.57 -6.56 11.68
CA GLY A 77 15.39 -5.90 12.99
C GLY A 77 15.71 -4.41 13.02
N TYR A 78 15.95 -3.76 11.89
CA TYR A 78 16.02 -2.30 11.84
C TYR A 78 14.61 -1.70 11.95
N THR A 79 14.51 -0.44 12.37
CA THR A 79 13.25 0.31 12.46
C THR A 79 13.22 1.44 11.42
N LEU A 80 12.00 1.86 11.04
CA LEU A 80 11.72 2.95 10.10
C LEU A 80 11.80 4.33 10.79
#